data_AF-A0A919SFZ3-F1
#
_entry.id   AF-A0A919SFZ3-F1
#
_cell.length_a   1.000
_cell.length_b   1.000
_cell.length_c   1.000
_cell.angle_alpha   90.00
_cell.angle_beta   90.00
_cell.angle_gamma   90.00
#
_symmetry.space_group_name_H-M   'P 1'
#
loop_
_entity.id
_entity.type
_entity.pdbx_description
1 polymer ?
#
loop_
_entity_poly.entity_id
_entity_poly.type
_entity_poly.pdbx_seq_one_letter_code
_entity_poly.pdbx_strand_id
1 'polypeptide(L)'
;METAGVRFVGDEMLVWSDLDGDHGPGPARGAALEPFLAAARGRTLVAGPHAAELLDVLQEVTVLVRGVKDAELLAGREGRTVLCGSPATLSAEGTFDTIIALAGLEVLDTAETDGLTWAQILAMLKNALEPGGVLVVGVENPLGVHRLAAPRSRRTDAEWTPVPDETRPVNPDAIREAVGAVGRVYSVYPGLEAPELILDEKDQSGVAESGLARAFPGTDDMTADPAELAIESLRCGIGPVLAPAWIVVAARDEESLPDITCGPQRAVSGPTLERRLVHAAARQDLPVLRALLADWQSGENAGVPADQIISGLDGVLSPLAAPGDPGRALRALAVRLLRGSLPHPWPAVTGADDLTRTLAGMAGRDIDPASGAVPAGGEIGPAYGAGSALGDTSLASGAGSRSGDLDVSELRRLPFAELVADRERLTRELAEARAQAAFFEAELTAREADLRGAQRMVELLSGKGPARAGQAFVGGVRAARRVLRRRG
;
A
#
# COMPACT_ATOMS: atom_id res chain seq x y z
N MET A 1 -17.08 16.70 33.12
CA MET A 1 -16.09 17.78 33.29
C MET A 1 -15.87 18.31 31.88
N GLU A 2 -16.66 19.30 31.44
CA GLU A 2 -16.47 19.90 30.12
C GLU A 2 -15.22 20.77 30.18
N THR A 3 -14.11 20.26 29.64
CA THR A 3 -12.98 21.09 29.25
C THR A 3 -13.47 21.99 28.11
N ALA A 4 -13.24 23.31 28.23
CA ALA A 4 -13.76 24.28 27.27
C ALA A 4 -13.34 23.89 25.83
N GLY A 5 -14.32 23.56 24.98
CA GLY A 5 -14.11 23.22 23.56
C GLY A 5 -14.16 21.73 23.20
N VAL A 6 -14.15 20.80 24.17
CA VAL A 6 -14.33 19.36 23.92
C VAL A 6 -15.73 18.91 24.31
N ARG A 7 -16.40 18.17 23.41
CA ARG A 7 -17.61 17.41 23.73
C ARG A 7 -17.37 15.92 23.60
N PHE A 8 -17.58 15.23 24.71
CA PHE A 8 -17.56 13.78 24.83
C PHE A 8 -18.88 13.22 24.28
N VAL A 9 -18.80 12.44 23.20
CA VAL A 9 -19.97 11.92 22.48
C VAL A 9 -20.18 10.42 22.69
N GLY A 10 -19.33 9.75 23.48
CA GLY A 10 -19.39 8.33 23.80
C GLY A 10 -18.33 7.50 23.10
N ASP A 11 -17.92 6.40 23.74
CA ASP A 11 -16.89 5.46 23.29
C ASP A 11 -15.47 6.05 23.20
N GLU A 12 -15.13 6.97 24.11
CA GLU A 12 -13.83 7.65 24.10
C GLU A 12 -12.69 6.79 24.62
N MET A 13 -11.53 6.88 23.96
CA MET A 13 -10.32 6.17 24.37
C MET A 13 -9.47 7.03 25.31
N LEU A 14 -9.57 6.75 26.61
CA LEU A 14 -9.01 7.60 27.68
C LEU A 14 -7.48 7.75 27.66
N VAL A 15 -6.74 6.72 27.28
CA VAL A 15 -5.25 6.68 27.33
C VAL A 15 -4.64 6.66 25.93
N TRP A 16 -5.47 6.82 24.90
CA TRP A 16 -5.05 6.70 23.50
C TRP A 16 -4.79 8.07 22.86
N SER A 17 -3.84 8.09 21.93
CA SER A 17 -3.57 9.23 21.07
C SER A 17 -3.13 8.71 19.71
N ASP A 18 -3.87 9.09 18.68
CA ASP A 18 -3.48 8.84 17.29
C ASP A 18 -2.51 9.93 16.80
N LEU A 19 -2.51 11.11 17.43
CA LEU A 19 -1.68 12.25 17.01
C LEU A 19 -0.21 12.14 17.45
N ASP A 20 0.11 11.37 18.50
CA ASP A 20 1.49 11.23 18.97
C ASP A 20 2.34 10.27 18.13
N GLY A 21 1.70 9.42 17.31
CA GLY A 21 2.38 8.41 16.48
C GLY A 21 3.02 7.27 17.27
N ASP A 22 2.91 7.29 18.60
CA ASP A 22 3.40 6.22 19.49
C ASP A 22 2.32 5.14 19.65
N HIS A 23 1.05 5.56 19.77
CA HIS A 23 -0.07 4.66 20.02
C HIS A 23 -0.97 4.47 18.81
N GLY A 24 -0.95 5.36 17.81
CA GLY A 24 -1.70 5.22 16.56
C GLY A 24 -0.81 5.41 15.33
N PRO A 25 -1.37 5.29 14.12
CA PRO A 25 -0.61 5.39 12.86
C PRO A 25 -0.05 6.79 12.57
N GLY A 26 -0.24 7.76 13.48
CA GLY A 26 0.09 9.15 13.27
C GLY A 26 -1.02 9.92 12.54
N PRO A 27 -0.98 11.26 12.58
CA PRO A 27 -1.94 12.09 11.87
C PRO A 27 -1.69 12.12 10.37
N ALA A 28 -2.77 12.21 9.59
CA ALA A 28 -2.68 12.69 8.21
C ALA A 28 -2.09 14.11 8.19
N ARG A 29 -0.98 14.29 7.47
CA ARG A 29 -0.15 15.50 7.46
C ARG A 29 0.51 15.75 6.11
N GLY A 30 1.12 16.93 5.96
CA GLY A 30 1.88 17.31 4.77
C GLY A 30 1.10 18.18 3.79
N ALA A 31 1.84 19.05 3.08
CA ALA A 31 1.29 20.07 2.21
C ALA A 31 0.51 19.50 1.01
N ALA A 32 0.78 18.24 0.61
CA ALA A 32 0.06 17.59 -0.48
C ALA A 32 -1.44 17.44 -0.20
N LEU A 33 -1.86 17.41 1.07
CA LEU A 33 -3.27 17.29 1.48
C LEU A 33 -4.02 18.62 1.52
N GLU A 34 -3.32 19.76 1.56
CA GLU A 34 -3.94 21.09 1.67
C GLU A 34 -5.01 21.36 0.60
N PRO A 35 -4.83 21.01 -0.69
CA PRO A 35 -5.85 21.22 -1.71
C PRO A 35 -7.19 20.53 -1.42
N PHE A 36 -7.18 19.42 -0.68
CA PHE A 36 -8.39 18.68 -0.32
C PHE A 36 -9.16 19.37 0.80
N LEU A 37 -8.47 20.00 1.75
CA LEU A 37 -9.11 20.80 2.80
C LEU A 37 -9.55 22.17 2.29
N ALA A 38 -8.75 22.81 1.44
CA ALA A 38 -9.11 24.08 0.82
C ALA A 38 -10.34 23.97 -0.08
N ALA A 39 -10.65 22.77 -0.57
CA ALA A 39 -11.86 22.48 -1.34
C ALA A 39 -13.13 22.33 -0.49
N ALA A 40 -13.02 22.31 0.85
CA ALA A 40 -14.15 22.21 1.76
C ALA A 40 -15.11 23.40 1.64
N ARG A 41 -16.39 23.13 1.84
CA ARG A 41 -17.47 24.12 1.72
C ARG A 41 -18.46 23.95 2.86
N GLY A 42 -19.03 25.08 3.29
CA GLY A 42 -20.07 25.09 4.32
C GLY A 42 -19.61 24.47 5.64
N ARG A 43 -20.54 23.83 6.34
CA ARG A 43 -20.27 23.17 7.61
C ARG A 43 -19.42 21.92 7.39
N THR A 44 -18.20 21.94 7.89
CA THR A 44 -17.20 20.90 7.63
C THR A 44 -16.95 20.02 8.86
N LEU A 45 -16.98 18.70 8.66
CA LEU A 45 -16.51 17.70 9.61
C LEU A 45 -15.17 17.13 9.12
N VAL A 46 -14.15 17.15 9.97
CA VAL A 46 -12.92 16.37 9.77
C VAL A 46 -12.93 15.19 10.74
N ALA A 47 -13.01 13.98 10.22
CA ALA A 47 -13.07 12.75 11.00
C ALA A 47 -11.72 12.03 10.99
N GLY A 48 -11.19 11.78 12.18
CA GLY A 48 -9.94 11.04 12.38
C GLY A 48 -8.73 11.96 12.60
N PRO A 49 -7.56 11.38 12.88
CA PRO A 49 -6.36 12.12 13.25
C PRO A 49 -5.78 12.90 12.08
N HIS A 50 -5.82 14.23 12.18
CA HIS A 50 -5.20 15.15 11.21
C HIS A 50 -4.26 16.08 11.96
N ALA A 51 -3.13 16.43 11.33
CA ALA A 51 -2.19 17.36 11.91
C ALA A 51 -2.85 18.71 12.12
N ALA A 52 -2.54 19.35 13.25
CA ALA A 52 -3.24 20.55 13.63
C ALA A 52 -2.98 21.70 12.65
N GLU A 53 -1.80 21.73 12.02
CA GLU A 53 -1.40 22.67 10.97
C GLU A 53 -2.25 22.52 9.71
N LEU A 54 -2.64 21.28 9.37
CA LEU A 54 -3.49 21.01 8.22
C LEU A 54 -4.91 21.56 8.47
N LEU A 55 -5.41 21.40 9.70
CA LEU A 55 -6.72 21.94 10.10
C LEU A 55 -6.77 23.48 10.14
N ASP A 56 -5.62 24.17 10.26
CA ASP A 56 -5.57 25.64 10.30
C ASP A 56 -5.98 26.29 8.95
N VAL A 57 -6.05 25.50 7.86
CA VAL A 57 -6.60 25.95 6.57
C VAL A 57 -8.11 26.21 6.64
N LEU A 58 -8.81 25.63 7.62
CA LEU A 58 -10.26 25.75 7.81
C LEU A 58 -10.57 26.82 8.86
N GLN A 59 -11.55 27.68 8.58
CA GLN A 59 -11.95 28.76 9.51
C GLN A 59 -12.83 28.25 10.67
N GLU A 60 -13.87 27.48 10.35
CA GLU A 60 -14.76 26.83 11.31
C GLU A 60 -14.86 25.35 10.97
N VAL A 61 -14.48 24.48 11.90
CA VAL A 61 -14.44 23.04 11.67
C VAL A 61 -14.90 22.26 12.89
N THR A 62 -15.72 21.23 12.65
CA THR A 62 -15.97 20.18 13.63
C THR A 62 -14.94 19.07 13.42
N VAL A 63 -14.25 18.65 14.46
CA VAL A 63 -13.25 17.57 14.39
C VAL A 63 -13.71 16.40 15.25
N LEU A 64 -13.76 15.21 14.68
CA LEU A 64 -14.04 13.96 15.41
C LEU A 64 -12.74 13.19 15.60
N VAL A 65 -12.35 12.96 16.85
CA VAL A 65 -11.23 12.09 17.25
C VAL A 65 -11.69 11.10 18.31
N ARG A 66 -11.04 9.95 18.44
CA ARG A 66 -11.39 8.93 19.45
C ARG A 66 -10.61 9.06 20.76
N GLY A 67 -9.41 9.63 20.73
CA GLY A 67 -8.52 9.77 21.89
C GLY A 67 -8.80 11.05 22.69
N VAL A 68 -8.91 10.93 24.02
CA VAL A 68 -9.13 12.10 24.91
C VAL A 68 -7.97 13.08 24.85
N LYS A 69 -6.72 12.58 24.82
CA LYS A 69 -5.51 13.39 24.70
C LYS A 69 -5.49 14.21 23.40
N ASP A 70 -5.94 13.61 22.30
CA ASP A 70 -6.04 14.30 21.01
C ASP A 70 -7.12 15.38 21.05
N ALA A 71 -8.26 15.08 21.67
CA ALA A 71 -9.36 16.02 21.78
C ALA A 71 -8.97 17.27 22.58
N GLU A 72 -8.30 17.08 23.71
CA GLU A 72 -7.79 18.18 24.55
C GLU A 72 -6.73 19.02 23.81
N LEU A 73 -5.84 18.38 23.05
CA LEU A 73 -4.84 19.07 22.24
C LEU A 73 -5.49 19.96 21.17
N LEU A 74 -6.53 19.46 20.50
CA LEU A 74 -7.20 20.15 19.40
C LEU A 74 -8.16 21.26 19.86
N ALA A 75 -8.77 21.12 21.04
CA ALA A 75 -9.71 22.10 21.58
C ALA A 75 -9.05 23.41 22.03
N GLY A 76 -7.73 23.41 22.22
CA GLY A 76 -6.96 24.61 22.55
C GLY A 76 -6.83 25.64 21.42
N ARG A 77 -7.39 25.37 20.23
CA ARG A 77 -7.30 26.24 19.04
C ARG A 77 -8.65 26.84 18.68
N GLU A 78 -8.65 28.12 18.31
CA GLU A 78 -9.86 28.86 17.92
C GLU A 78 -10.50 28.28 16.65
N GLY A 79 -11.82 28.46 16.50
CA GLY A 79 -12.58 28.01 15.32
C GLY A 79 -12.88 26.51 15.26
N ARG A 80 -12.61 25.76 16.35
CA ARG A 80 -12.76 24.31 16.38
C ARG A 80 -13.83 23.86 17.37
N THR A 81 -14.72 22.99 16.90
CA THR A 81 -15.59 22.18 17.77
C THR A 81 -15.05 20.76 17.79
N VAL A 82 -14.60 20.27 18.95
CA VAL A 82 -13.99 18.94 19.03
C VAL A 82 -14.97 17.93 19.63
N LEU A 83 -15.22 16.86 18.90
CA LEU A 83 -15.97 15.69 19.33
C LEU A 83 -14.98 14.58 19.68
N CYS A 84 -15.09 14.05 20.90
CA CYS A 84 -14.29 12.92 21.34
C CYS A 84 -15.20 11.69 21.42
N GLY A 85 -14.92 10.64 20.62
CA GLY A 85 -15.69 9.39 20.65
C GLY A 85 -15.88 8.70 19.30
N SER A 86 -16.94 7.89 19.22
CA SER A 86 -17.29 7.07 18.05
C SER A 86 -18.16 7.81 17.02
N PRO A 87 -18.00 7.53 15.70
CA PRO A 87 -18.86 8.09 14.66
C PRO A 87 -20.34 7.69 14.77
N ALA A 88 -20.67 6.67 15.59
CA ALA A 88 -22.06 6.22 15.80
C ALA A 88 -22.99 7.32 16.32
N THR A 89 -22.43 8.36 16.94
CA THR A 89 -23.18 9.46 17.56
C THR A 89 -23.35 10.68 16.65
N LEU A 90 -22.74 10.69 15.46
CA LEU A 90 -22.77 11.82 14.52
C LEU A 90 -24.19 12.26 14.12
N SER A 91 -25.17 11.33 14.14
CA SER A 91 -26.56 11.68 13.83
C SER A 91 -27.16 12.74 14.77
N ALA A 92 -26.65 12.87 16.00
CA ALA A 92 -27.07 13.90 16.95
C ALA A 92 -26.52 15.30 16.59
N GLU A 93 -25.52 15.38 15.72
CA GLU A 93 -24.86 16.63 15.32
C GLU A 93 -25.55 17.35 14.16
N GLY A 94 -26.56 16.71 13.58
CA GLY A 94 -27.12 17.11 12.30
C GLY A 94 -26.17 16.80 11.17
N THR A 95 -26.33 17.54 10.08
CA THR A 95 -25.72 17.27 8.79
C THR A 95 -24.57 18.24 8.48
N PHE A 96 -23.68 17.81 7.60
CA PHE A 96 -22.48 18.53 7.17
C PHE A 96 -22.47 18.68 5.65
N ASP A 97 -22.00 19.83 5.16
CA ASP A 97 -21.82 20.11 3.75
C ASP A 97 -20.55 19.43 3.20
N THR A 98 -19.52 19.28 4.05
CA THR A 98 -18.28 18.58 3.70
C THR A 98 -17.86 17.64 4.83
N ILE A 99 -17.49 16.40 4.50
CA ILE A 99 -16.88 15.45 5.44
C ILE A 99 -15.52 15.01 4.87
N ILE A 100 -14.47 15.13 5.67
CA ILE A 100 -13.09 14.80 5.31
C ILE A 100 -12.54 13.76 6.29
N ALA A 101 -12.11 12.61 5.79
CA ALA A 101 -11.51 11.53 6.57
C ALA A 101 -10.24 10.99 5.85
N LEU A 102 -9.19 11.81 5.76
CA LEU A 102 -7.98 11.49 4.99
C LEU A 102 -7.07 10.47 5.68
N ALA A 103 -7.19 10.32 7.00
CA ALA A 103 -6.43 9.35 7.79
C ALA A 103 -6.92 7.89 7.65
N GLY A 104 -7.98 7.65 6.86
CA GLY A 104 -8.65 6.35 6.79
C GLY A 104 -9.91 6.29 7.64
N LEU A 105 -10.77 5.31 7.38
CA LEU A 105 -11.98 5.09 8.17
C LEU A 105 -11.74 4.10 9.31
N GLU A 106 -10.80 3.19 9.15
CA GLU A 106 -10.42 2.18 10.14
C GLU A 106 -9.95 2.78 11.48
N VAL A 107 -9.41 4.00 11.45
CA VAL A 107 -8.94 4.72 12.64
C VAL A 107 -10.08 5.37 13.42
N LEU A 108 -11.31 5.34 12.92
CA LEU A 108 -12.49 5.91 13.60
C LEU A 108 -13.18 4.92 14.53
N ASP A 109 -12.84 3.63 14.44
CA ASP A 109 -13.37 2.63 15.36
C ASP A 109 -12.72 2.75 16.75
N THR A 110 -13.39 2.29 17.78
CA THR A 110 -12.96 2.47 19.18
C THR A 110 -12.88 1.12 19.89
N ALA A 111 -12.30 1.09 21.09
CA ALA A 111 -12.24 -0.14 21.88
C ALA A 111 -13.58 -0.57 22.48
N GLU A 112 -14.56 0.34 22.54
CA GLU A 112 -15.85 0.11 23.20
C GLU A 112 -16.96 -0.34 22.23
N THR A 113 -16.69 -0.31 20.91
CA THR A 113 -17.61 -0.79 19.88
C THR A 113 -17.46 -2.30 19.65
N ASP A 114 -18.49 -2.93 19.09
CA ASP A 114 -18.47 -4.34 18.68
C ASP A 114 -17.62 -4.60 17.40
N GLY A 115 -16.72 -3.68 17.03
CA GLY A 115 -15.93 -3.71 15.81
C GLY A 115 -16.70 -3.18 14.59
N LEU A 116 -16.68 -1.86 14.39
CA LEU A 116 -17.32 -1.23 13.25
C LEU A 116 -16.56 -1.54 11.96
N THR A 117 -17.26 -2.04 10.95
CA THR A 117 -16.67 -2.27 9.63
C THR A 117 -16.52 -0.95 8.86
N TRP A 118 -15.60 -0.93 7.91
CA TRP A 118 -15.37 0.21 7.00
C TRP A 118 -16.66 0.64 6.32
N ALA A 119 -17.48 -0.31 5.84
CA ALA A 119 -18.77 0.01 5.22
C ALA A 119 -19.79 0.60 6.21
N GLN A 120 -19.79 0.16 7.47
CA GLN A 120 -20.64 0.74 8.52
C GLN A 120 -20.22 2.18 8.84
N ILE A 121 -18.93 2.43 9.00
CA ILE A 121 -18.38 3.77 9.25
C ILE A 121 -18.69 4.68 8.06
N LEU A 122 -18.46 4.22 6.83
CA LEU A 122 -18.83 4.96 5.62
C LEU A 122 -20.32 5.31 5.60
N ALA A 123 -21.20 4.36 5.94
CA ALA A 123 -22.64 4.60 5.99
C ALA A 123 -23.02 5.65 7.03
N MET A 124 -22.37 5.65 8.21
CA MET A 124 -22.57 6.68 9.24
C MET A 124 -22.16 8.06 8.72
N LEU A 125 -20.99 8.18 8.08
CA LEU A 125 -20.54 9.45 7.49
C LEU A 125 -21.48 9.91 6.38
N LYS A 126 -21.93 9.02 5.49
CA LYS A 126 -22.91 9.34 4.44
C LYS A 126 -24.25 9.82 5.00
N ASN A 127 -24.70 9.28 6.13
CA ASN A 127 -25.93 9.72 6.79
C ASN A 127 -25.78 11.10 7.46
N ALA A 128 -24.56 11.47 7.86
CA ALA A 128 -24.24 12.79 8.38
C ALA A 128 -23.97 13.82 7.26
N LEU A 129 -23.90 13.40 6.01
CA LEU A 129 -23.66 14.28 4.87
C LEU A 129 -24.99 14.86 4.34
N GLU A 130 -25.02 16.16 4.06
CA GLU A 130 -26.12 16.78 3.32
C GLU A 130 -26.30 16.12 1.93
N PRO A 131 -27.51 16.07 1.35
CA PRO A 131 -27.76 15.42 0.06
C PRO A 131 -26.97 15.98 -1.14
N GLY A 132 -26.37 17.17 -1.01
CA GLY A 132 -25.47 17.79 -2.00
C GLY A 132 -24.03 17.95 -1.48
N GLY A 133 -23.71 17.34 -0.34
CA GLY A 133 -22.41 17.47 0.30
C GLY A 133 -21.30 16.70 -0.40
N VAL A 134 -20.07 17.02 0.00
CA VAL A 134 -18.85 16.41 -0.52
C VAL A 134 -18.23 15.50 0.54
N LEU A 135 -17.91 14.28 0.16
CA LEU A 135 -17.21 13.30 0.98
C LEU A 135 -15.79 13.09 0.44
N VAL A 136 -14.79 13.30 1.30
CA VAL A 136 -13.38 13.05 1.00
C VAL A 136 -12.87 11.97 1.94
N VAL A 137 -12.42 10.82 1.40
CA VAL A 137 -12.00 9.67 2.20
C VAL A 137 -10.64 9.16 1.72
N GLY A 138 -9.70 9.00 2.65
CA GLY A 138 -8.47 8.25 2.44
C GLY A 138 -8.71 6.75 2.61
N VAL A 139 -8.11 5.95 1.75
CA VAL A 139 -8.15 4.48 1.82
C VAL A 139 -6.76 3.94 1.58
N GLU A 140 -6.18 3.31 2.59
CA GLU A 140 -4.85 2.72 2.51
C GLU A 140 -4.90 1.41 1.69
N ASN A 141 -3.94 1.19 0.78
CA ASN A 141 -3.93 0.04 -0.12
C ASN A 141 -3.14 -1.13 0.49
N PRO A 142 -3.78 -2.28 0.78
CA PRO A 142 -3.07 -3.45 1.32
C PRO A 142 -2.05 -4.07 0.33
N LEU A 143 -2.14 -3.75 -0.96
CA LEU A 143 -1.23 -4.20 -2.03
C LEU A 143 -0.34 -3.07 -2.58
N GLY A 144 -0.25 -1.94 -1.87
CA GLY A 144 0.55 -0.80 -2.30
C GLY A 144 2.04 -1.12 -2.44
N VAL A 145 2.73 -0.46 -3.38
CA VAL A 145 4.16 -0.68 -3.66
C VAL A 145 5.05 -0.59 -2.43
N HIS A 146 4.71 0.26 -1.45
CA HIS A 146 5.46 0.41 -0.21
C HIS A 146 5.51 -0.89 0.62
N ARG A 147 4.48 -1.74 0.53
CA ARG A 147 4.41 -3.06 1.20
C ARG A 147 5.02 -4.19 0.37
N LEU A 148 5.09 -4.01 -0.94
CA LEU A 148 5.75 -4.96 -1.85
C LEU A 148 7.28 -4.81 -1.80
N ALA A 149 7.76 -3.59 -1.58
CA ALA A 149 9.18 -3.27 -1.51
C ALA A 149 9.80 -3.51 -0.12
N ALA A 150 9.02 -3.44 0.96
CA ALA A 150 9.51 -3.63 2.33
C ALA A 150 9.22 -5.04 2.87
N PRO A 151 10.09 -5.59 3.74
CA PRO A 151 9.72 -6.74 4.54
C PRO A 151 8.53 -6.37 5.44
N ARG A 152 7.65 -7.33 5.72
CA ARG A 152 6.53 -7.10 6.64
C ARG A 152 7.08 -6.75 8.01
N SER A 153 6.76 -5.54 8.48
CA SER A 153 7.02 -5.12 9.85
C SER A 153 6.25 -6.00 10.83
N ARG A 154 6.81 -6.13 12.04
CA ARG A 154 6.06 -6.70 13.16
C ARG A 154 4.97 -5.70 13.54
N ARG A 155 3.73 -6.17 13.66
CA ARG A 155 2.62 -5.33 14.16
C ARG A 155 3.01 -4.71 15.51
N THR A 156 2.79 -3.41 15.61
CA THR A 156 2.95 -2.62 16.84
C THR A 156 1.59 -2.28 17.41
N ASP A 157 1.56 -1.72 18.62
CA ASP A 157 0.31 -1.22 19.21
C ASP A 157 -0.30 -0.08 18.36
N ALA A 158 0.54 0.67 17.61
CA ALA A 158 0.10 1.67 16.64
C ALA A 158 -0.76 1.12 15.49
N GLU A 159 -0.71 -0.19 15.23
CA GLU A 159 -1.52 -0.88 14.22
C GLU A 159 -2.78 -1.53 14.82
N TRP A 160 -3.22 -1.10 16.00
CA TRP A 160 -4.41 -1.65 16.64
C TRP A 160 -5.66 -1.42 15.80
N THR A 161 -6.26 -2.53 15.36
CA THR A 161 -7.56 -2.58 14.68
C THR A 161 -8.38 -3.71 15.32
N PRO A 162 -9.61 -3.46 15.78
CA PRO A 162 -10.35 -4.41 16.61
C PRO A 162 -10.72 -5.72 15.89
N VAL A 163 -10.99 -5.71 14.58
CA VAL A 163 -11.40 -6.91 13.82
C VAL A 163 -10.92 -6.85 12.36
N PRO A 164 -10.54 -7.99 11.73
CA PRO A 164 -10.39 -8.06 10.27
C PRO A 164 -11.68 -7.67 9.56
N ASP A 165 -11.59 -6.74 8.62
CA ASP A 165 -12.74 -6.19 7.93
C ASP A 165 -12.74 -6.55 6.44
N GLU A 166 -13.68 -7.41 6.04
CA GLU A 166 -13.87 -7.85 4.67
C GLU A 166 -14.60 -6.80 3.80
N THR A 167 -15.18 -5.76 4.41
CA THR A 167 -15.88 -4.69 3.70
C THR A 167 -14.94 -3.58 3.22
N ARG A 168 -13.68 -3.62 3.63
CA ARG A 168 -12.65 -2.67 3.20
C ARG A 168 -12.39 -2.80 1.69
N PRO A 169 -12.44 -1.70 0.93
CA PRO A 169 -12.10 -1.73 -0.49
C PRO A 169 -10.66 -2.18 -0.74
N VAL A 170 -10.47 -3.06 -1.72
CA VAL A 170 -9.15 -3.61 -2.09
C VAL A 170 -8.60 -3.05 -3.40
N ASN A 171 -9.38 -2.22 -4.11
CA ASN A 171 -8.99 -1.57 -5.34
C ASN A 171 -9.86 -0.30 -5.59
N PRO A 172 -9.46 0.59 -6.52
CA PRO A 172 -10.20 1.81 -6.84
C PRO A 172 -11.67 1.60 -7.25
N ASP A 173 -11.97 0.51 -7.97
CA ASP A 173 -13.35 0.23 -8.42
C ASP A 173 -14.25 -0.12 -7.24
N ALA A 174 -13.76 -0.92 -6.29
CA ALA A 174 -14.45 -1.24 -5.06
C ALA A 174 -14.72 0.01 -4.20
N ILE A 175 -13.81 0.99 -4.20
CA ILE A 175 -14.01 2.28 -3.52
C ILE A 175 -15.17 3.04 -4.18
N ARG A 176 -15.18 3.14 -5.52
CA ARG A 176 -16.26 3.82 -6.25
C ARG A 176 -17.62 3.16 -6.00
N GLU A 177 -17.65 1.83 -6.04
CA GLU A 177 -18.86 1.06 -5.75
C GLU A 177 -19.37 1.32 -4.34
N ALA A 178 -18.49 1.27 -3.34
CA ALA A 178 -18.88 1.46 -1.95
C ALA A 178 -19.38 2.88 -1.66
N VAL A 179 -18.74 3.89 -2.25
CA VAL A 179 -19.19 5.28 -2.11
C VAL A 179 -20.50 5.53 -2.88
N GLY A 180 -20.73 4.84 -3.99
CA GLY A 180 -22.02 4.84 -4.71
C GLY A 180 -22.41 6.20 -5.32
N ALA A 181 -21.44 7.08 -5.52
CA ALA A 181 -21.62 8.46 -5.98
C ALA A 181 -20.65 8.79 -7.13
N VAL A 182 -20.79 9.96 -7.76
CA VAL A 182 -19.79 10.42 -8.74
C VAL A 182 -18.51 10.73 -7.97
N GLY A 183 -17.43 10.00 -8.26
CA GLY A 183 -16.20 10.06 -7.49
C GLY A 183 -14.96 10.22 -8.36
N ARG A 184 -14.06 11.13 -7.96
CA ARG A 184 -12.67 11.19 -8.46
C ARG A 184 -11.78 10.42 -7.50
N VAL A 185 -10.89 9.60 -8.05
CA VAL A 185 -9.91 8.82 -7.26
C VAL A 185 -8.51 9.35 -7.57
N TYR A 186 -7.75 9.57 -6.51
CA TYR A 186 -6.38 10.04 -6.56
C TYR A 186 -5.46 8.97 -5.97
N SER A 187 -4.31 8.75 -6.61
CA SER A 187 -3.26 7.85 -6.14
C SER A 187 -2.32 8.60 -5.22
N VAL A 188 -2.02 8.04 -4.04
CA VAL A 188 -1.28 8.71 -2.97
C VAL A 188 0.03 7.98 -2.70
N TYR A 189 1.13 8.72 -2.60
CA TYR A 189 2.48 8.23 -2.38
C TYR A 189 3.20 9.08 -1.31
N PRO A 190 3.98 8.48 -0.38
CA PRO A 190 4.23 7.05 -0.22
C PRO A 190 3.18 6.33 0.65
N GLY A 191 2.18 7.03 1.16
CA GLY A 191 1.08 6.52 2.00
C GLY A 191 0.15 7.65 2.46
N LEU A 192 -0.90 7.34 3.24
CA LEU A 192 -1.87 8.35 3.71
C LEU A 192 -1.35 9.27 4.84
N GLU A 193 -0.44 8.79 5.68
CA GLU A 193 -0.01 9.54 6.86
C GLU A 193 0.74 10.82 6.45
N ALA A 194 1.76 10.70 5.61
CA ALA A 194 2.58 11.82 5.16
C ALA A 194 2.80 11.75 3.63
N PRO A 195 1.76 12.01 2.81
CA PRO A 195 1.89 12.00 1.37
C PRO A 195 2.82 13.11 0.87
N GLU A 196 3.77 12.71 0.04
CA GLU A 196 4.68 13.59 -0.70
C GLU A 196 4.15 13.89 -2.11
N LEU A 197 3.35 12.98 -2.66
CA LEU A 197 2.80 13.08 -4.00
C LEU A 197 1.39 12.50 -4.07
N ILE A 198 0.48 13.27 -4.66
CA ILE A 198 -0.87 12.84 -4.99
C ILE A 198 -1.10 13.07 -6.48
N LEU A 199 -1.47 12.01 -7.19
CA LEU A 199 -1.67 12.01 -8.63
C LEU A 199 -3.13 11.72 -8.96
N ASP A 200 -3.65 12.43 -9.96
CA ASP A 200 -4.89 12.00 -10.62
C ASP A 200 -4.68 10.60 -11.21
N GLU A 201 -5.68 9.73 -11.10
CA GLU A 201 -5.63 8.34 -11.61
C GLU A 201 -5.21 8.23 -13.08
N LYS A 202 -5.55 9.24 -13.90
CA LYS A 202 -5.25 9.25 -15.33
C LYS A 202 -3.89 9.86 -15.64
N ASP A 203 -3.14 10.33 -14.65
CA ASP A 203 -1.80 10.85 -14.87
C ASP A 203 -0.83 9.74 -15.22
N GLN A 204 -0.27 9.80 -16.42
CA GLN A 204 0.85 8.94 -16.86
C GLN A 204 1.98 9.78 -17.47
N SER A 205 2.03 11.07 -17.11
CA SER A 205 2.99 12.02 -17.67
C SER A 205 4.41 11.76 -17.15
N GLY A 206 5.42 12.20 -17.90
CA GLY A 206 6.79 12.22 -17.39
C GLY A 206 6.96 13.09 -16.15
N VAL A 207 6.07 14.07 -15.95
CA VAL A 207 6.02 14.92 -14.76
C VAL A 207 5.58 14.11 -13.53
N ALA A 208 4.61 13.20 -13.69
CA ALA A 208 4.25 12.23 -12.67
C ALA A 208 5.38 11.22 -12.38
N GLU A 209 6.07 10.71 -13.41
CA GLU A 209 7.26 9.85 -13.22
C GLU A 209 8.34 10.56 -12.39
N SER A 210 8.61 11.84 -12.68
CA SER A 210 9.55 12.67 -11.93
C SER A 210 9.12 12.91 -10.48
N GLY A 211 7.82 13.08 -10.24
CA GLY A 211 7.24 13.15 -8.90
C GLY A 211 7.50 11.86 -8.11
N LEU A 212 7.19 10.71 -8.71
CA LEU A 212 7.33 9.40 -8.07
C LEU A 212 8.77 9.08 -7.68
N ALA A 213 9.75 9.48 -8.50
CA ALA A 213 11.18 9.31 -8.21
C ALA A 213 11.62 9.96 -6.88
N ARG A 214 10.82 10.90 -6.34
CA ARG A 214 11.12 11.68 -5.13
C ARG A 214 10.11 11.44 -4.00
N ALA A 215 9.04 10.71 -4.27
CA ALA A 215 7.92 10.55 -3.33
C ALA A 215 8.21 9.54 -2.20
N PHE A 216 9.35 8.84 -2.24
CA PHE A 216 9.70 7.81 -1.27
C PHE A 216 11.01 8.16 -0.54
N PRO A 217 10.96 9.03 0.49
CA PRO A 217 12.12 9.27 1.34
C PRO A 217 12.44 8.04 2.21
N GLY A 218 13.73 7.83 2.52
CA GLY A 218 14.16 6.86 3.55
C GLY A 218 14.08 5.38 3.17
N THR A 219 14.25 5.02 1.90
CA THR A 219 14.07 3.65 1.38
C THR A 219 15.33 2.78 1.43
N ASP A 220 16.36 3.19 2.16
CA ASP A 220 17.68 2.53 2.14
C ASP A 220 17.67 1.07 2.64
N ASP A 221 16.68 0.69 3.46
CA ASP A 221 16.54 -0.66 4.03
C ASP A 221 15.54 -1.57 3.27
N MET A 222 15.07 -1.16 2.09
CA MET A 222 14.05 -1.90 1.33
C MET A 222 14.65 -2.97 0.41
N THR A 223 13.89 -4.04 0.16
CA THR A 223 14.33 -5.16 -0.69
C THR A 223 14.33 -4.81 -2.18
N ALA A 224 13.46 -3.90 -2.58
CA ALA A 224 13.38 -3.32 -3.91
C ALA A 224 13.15 -1.81 -3.77
N ASP A 225 13.53 -1.03 -4.78
CA ASP A 225 13.27 0.40 -4.80
C ASP A 225 11.77 0.66 -5.08
N PRO A 226 11.00 1.19 -4.10
CA PRO A 226 9.57 1.43 -4.29
C PRO A 226 9.29 2.51 -5.34
N ALA A 227 10.22 3.46 -5.56
CA ALA A 227 10.06 4.50 -6.57
C ALA A 227 10.14 3.89 -7.97
N GLU A 228 11.05 2.95 -8.20
CA GLU A 228 11.15 2.22 -9.47
C GLU A 228 9.89 1.40 -9.73
N LEU A 229 9.42 0.63 -8.74
CA LEU A 229 8.18 -0.14 -8.84
C LEU A 229 6.97 0.77 -9.12
N ALA A 230 6.88 1.92 -8.46
CA ALA A 230 5.81 2.89 -8.71
C ALA A 230 5.85 3.44 -10.14
N ILE A 231 7.03 3.84 -10.61
CA ILE A 231 7.21 4.35 -11.98
C ILE A 231 6.89 3.28 -13.02
N GLU A 232 7.31 2.03 -12.82
CA GLU A 232 6.97 0.93 -13.71
C GLU A 232 5.48 0.63 -13.72
N SER A 233 4.83 0.61 -12.55
CA SER A 233 3.38 0.42 -12.45
C SER A 233 2.62 1.51 -13.22
N LEU A 234 3.06 2.77 -13.12
CA LEU A 234 2.51 3.90 -13.86
C LEU A 234 2.62 3.68 -15.37
N ARG A 235 3.81 3.29 -15.85
CA ARG A 235 4.10 3.02 -17.26
C ARG A 235 3.28 1.86 -17.82
N CYS A 236 2.95 0.89 -16.99
CA CYS A 236 2.11 -0.27 -17.35
C CYS A 236 0.61 0.02 -17.25
N GLY A 237 0.20 1.23 -16.88
CA GLY A 237 -1.21 1.59 -16.73
C GLY A 237 -1.90 0.97 -15.52
N ILE A 238 -1.13 0.43 -14.57
CA ILE A 238 -1.63 -0.15 -13.31
C ILE A 238 -1.20 0.66 -12.09
N GLY A 239 -0.65 1.86 -12.29
CA GLY A 239 -0.19 2.77 -11.23
C GLY A 239 -1.23 2.97 -10.13
N PRO A 240 -2.48 3.30 -10.45
CA PRO A 240 -3.54 3.44 -9.46
C PRO A 240 -3.81 2.15 -8.68
N VAL A 241 -3.69 0.97 -9.29
CA VAL A 241 -3.93 -0.31 -8.61
C VAL A 241 -2.86 -0.59 -7.54
N LEU A 242 -1.61 -0.18 -7.80
CA LEU A 242 -0.47 -0.41 -6.91
C LEU A 242 -0.07 0.82 -6.08
N ALA A 243 -0.80 1.93 -6.19
CA ALA A 243 -0.56 3.11 -5.36
C ALA A 243 -0.63 2.74 -3.87
N PRO A 244 0.28 3.24 -3.02
CA PRO A 244 0.26 3.01 -1.58
C PRO A 244 -1.09 3.27 -0.90
N ALA A 245 -1.80 4.28 -1.37
CA ALA A 245 -3.13 4.59 -0.90
C ALA A 245 -3.92 5.35 -1.96
N TRP A 246 -5.18 5.60 -1.65
CA TRP A 246 -6.11 6.35 -2.46
C TRP A 246 -6.79 7.45 -1.66
N ILE A 247 -7.09 8.57 -2.31
CA ILE A 247 -8.10 9.51 -1.82
C ILE A 247 -9.25 9.50 -2.81
N VAL A 248 -10.46 9.29 -2.31
CA VAL A 248 -11.68 9.44 -3.09
C VAL A 248 -12.39 10.72 -2.70
N VAL A 249 -12.79 11.50 -3.69
CA VAL A 249 -13.62 12.70 -3.54
C VAL A 249 -14.92 12.44 -4.25
N ALA A 250 -16.00 12.41 -3.49
CA ALA A 250 -17.29 11.97 -3.96
C ALA A 250 -18.38 12.99 -3.64
N ALA A 251 -19.28 13.17 -4.59
CA ALA A 251 -20.47 13.99 -4.46
C ALA A 251 -21.63 13.32 -5.20
N ARG A 252 -22.85 13.78 -4.95
CA ARG A 252 -24.06 13.22 -5.58
C ARG A 252 -24.05 13.34 -7.10
N ASP A 253 -23.51 14.42 -7.62
CA ASP A 253 -23.40 14.73 -9.05
C ASP A 253 -22.03 15.34 -9.37
N GLU A 254 -21.71 15.39 -10.67
CA GLU A 254 -20.42 15.88 -11.17
C GLU A 254 -20.25 17.39 -10.98
N GLU A 255 -21.34 18.16 -10.97
CA GLU A 255 -21.31 19.62 -10.75
C GLU A 255 -20.92 19.98 -9.31
N SER A 256 -21.25 19.11 -8.36
CA SER A 256 -20.92 19.25 -6.95
C SER A 256 -19.48 18.84 -6.61
N LEU A 257 -18.78 18.15 -7.52
CA LEU A 257 -17.39 17.77 -7.28
C LEU A 257 -16.48 19.00 -7.29
N PRO A 258 -15.67 19.21 -6.24
CA PRO A 258 -14.69 20.28 -6.26
C PRO A 258 -13.60 19.99 -7.28
N ASP A 259 -13.10 21.03 -7.94
CA ASP A 259 -11.94 20.92 -8.80
C ASP A 259 -10.67 20.98 -7.97
N ILE A 260 -10.15 19.81 -7.61
CA ILE A 260 -8.94 19.69 -6.81
C ILE A 260 -7.76 19.53 -7.76
N THR A 261 -6.91 20.54 -7.78
CA THR A 261 -5.61 20.49 -8.47
C THR A 261 -4.58 19.92 -7.51
N CYS A 262 -4.13 18.70 -7.76
CA CYS A 262 -3.07 18.04 -7.01
C CYS A 262 -1.94 17.58 -7.93
N GLY A 263 -0.78 17.35 -7.33
CA GLY A 263 0.40 16.88 -8.04
C GLY A 263 1.11 17.97 -8.84
N PRO A 264 2.22 17.62 -9.51
CA PRO A 264 3.02 18.56 -10.26
C PRO A 264 2.28 19.09 -11.50
N GLN A 265 2.39 20.40 -11.74
CA GLN A 265 1.70 21.06 -12.86
C GLN A 265 2.17 20.52 -14.22
N ARG A 266 1.22 20.12 -15.07
CA ARG A 266 1.47 19.62 -16.43
C ARG A 266 1.70 20.76 -17.43
N ALA A 267 2.81 21.48 -17.29
CA ALA A 267 3.19 22.52 -18.26
C ALA A 267 3.72 21.95 -19.58
N VAL A 268 4.29 20.74 -19.55
CA VAL A 268 4.96 20.10 -20.69
C VAL A 268 4.56 18.63 -20.78
N SER A 269 4.34 18.15 -21.99
CA SER A 269 4.01 16.75 -22.27
C SER A 269 5.22 16.01 -22.86
N GLY A 270 5.41 14.76 -22.44
CA GLY A 270 6.49 13.90 -22.91
C GLY A 270 7.02 12.97 -21.81
N PRO A 271 7.86 11.98 -22.18
CA PRO A 271 8.59 11.18 -21.21
C PRO A 271 9.70 11.99 -20.53
N THR A 272 10.19 11.51 -19.39
CA THR A 272 11.44 12.03 -18.82
C THR A 272 12.61 11.74 -19.76
N LEU A 273 13.64 12.58 -19.71
CA LEU A 273 14.90 12.33 -20.42
C LEU A 273 15.52 11.01 -19.94
N GLU A 274 15.49 10.74 -18.63
CA GLU A 274 15.91 9.46 -18.07
C GLU A 274 15.22 8.28 -18.75
N ARG A 275 13.89 8.29 -18.90
CA ARG A 275 13.15 7.23 -19.59
C ARG A 275 13.67 7.01 -21.00
N ARG A 276 13.97 8.07 -21.74
CA ARG A 276 14.55 7.96 -23.11
C ARG A 276 15.96 7.36 -23.08
N LEU A 277 16.81 7.81 -22.16
CA LEU A 277 18.18 7.31 -21.99
C LEU A 277 18.20 5.82 -21.61
N VAL A 278 17.40 5.42 -20.62
CA VAL A 278 17.24 4.01 -20.21
C VAL A 278 16.75 3.15 -21.37
N HIS A 279 15.77 3.64 -22.14
CA HIS A 279 15.22 2.90 -23.26
C HIS A 279 16.22 2.74 -24.43
N ALA A 280 17.04 3.76 -24.68
CA ALA A 280 18.14 3.69 -25.65
C ALA A 280 19.24 2.73 -25.18
N ALA A 281 19.61 2.79 -23.90
CA ALA A 281 20.60 1.90 -23.28
C ALA A 281 20.15 0.43 -23.34
N ALA A 282 18.88 0.14 -23.01
CA ALA A 282 18.33 -1.21 -23.05
C ALA A 282 18.29 -1.80 -24.47
N ARG A 283 18.10 -0.96 -25.49
CA ARG A 283 18.20 -1.36 -26.90
C ARG A 283 19.63 -1.39 -27.44
N GLN A 284 20.62 -1.02 -26.63
CA GLN A 284 22.01 -0.82 -27.05
C GLN A 284 22.17 0.19 -28.20
N ASP A 285 21.25 1.15 -28.31
CA ASP A 285 21.27 2.21 -29.33
C ASP A 285 22.22 3.34 -28.91
N LEU A 286 23.52 3.06 -29.02
CA LEU A 286 24.57 4.01 -28.66
C LEU A 286 24.51 5.33 -29.45
N PRO A 287 24.16 5.38 -30.76
CA PRO A 287 23.96 6.63 -31.47
C PRO A 287 22.89 7.52 -30.84
N VAL A 288 21.69 6.99 -30.56
CA VAL A 288 20.61 7.76 -29.93
C VAL A 288 21.01 8.19 -28.52
N LEU A 289 21.64 7.30 -27.76
CA LEU A 289 22.10 7.60 -26.41
C LEU A 289 23.13 8.75 -26.39
N ARG A 290 24.11 8.74 -27.31
CA ARG A 290 25.09 9.84 -27.44
C ARG A 290 24.42 11.16 -27.81
N ALA A 291 23.48 11.13 -28.75
CA ALA A 291 22.76 12.33 -29.18
C ALA A 291 21.98 12.96 -28.00
N LEU A 292 21.25 12.15 -27.23
CA LEU A 292 20.50 12.61 -26.05
C LEU A 292 21.42 13.16 -24.95
N LEU A 293 22.55 12.47 -24.67
CA LEU A 293 23.52 12.92 -23.69
C LEU A 293 24.19 14.24 -24.11
N ALA A 294 24.59 14.37 -25.37
CA ALA A 294 25.20 15.58 -25.90
C ALA A 294 24.22 16.76 -25.89
N ASP A 295 22.97 16.56 -26.29
CA ASP A 295 21.92 17.59 -26.26
C ASP A 295 21.66 18.08 -24.83
N TRP A 296 21.45 17.16 -23.89
CA TRP A 296 21.25 17.50 -22.47
C TRP A 296 22.43 18.25 -21.87
N GLN A 297 23.65 17.75 -22.10
CA GLN A 297 24.83 18.22 -21.40
C GLN A 297 25.50 19.44 -22.04
N SER A 298 25.14 19.79 -23.29
CA SER A 298 25.61 21.03 -23.94
C SER A 298 24.71 22.24 -23.64
N GLY A 299 23.48 22.02 -23.16
CA GLY A 299 22.51 23.07 -22.86
C GLY A 299 22.55 23.61 -21.43
N GLU A 300 21.69 24.59 -21.17
CA GLU A 300 21.51 25.23 -19.84
C GLU A 300 20.98 24.24 -18.78
N ASN A 301 20.41 23.12 -19.22
CA ASN A 301 19.83 22.08 -18.37
C ASN A 301 20.83 21.01 -17.91
N ALA A 302 22.12 21.13 -18.25
CA ALA A 302 23.10 20.09 -17.99
C ALA A 302 23.23 19.69 -16.51
N GLY A 303 22.97 20.63 -15.61
CA GLY A 303 22.96 20.44 -14.16
C GLY A 303 21.65 19.91 -13.57
N VAL A 304 20.61 19.74 -14.37
CA VAL A 304 19.31 19.21 -13.92
C VAL A 304 19.33 17.69 -14.02
N PRO A 305 18.95 16.93 -12.97
CA PRO A 305 18.83 15.48 -13.03
C PRO A 305 17.96 15.00 -14.21
N ALA A 306 18.35 13.92 -14.87
CA ALA A 306 17.67 13.44 -16.09
C ALA A 306 16.20 13.02 -15.86
N ASP A 307 15.85 12.61 -14.64
CA ASP A 307 14.49 12.30 -14.20
C ASP A 307 13.64 13.56 -13.95
N GLN A 308 14.26 14.75 -13.96
CA GLN A 308 13.64 16.06 -13.79
C GLN A 308 13.69 16.91 -15.06
N ILE A 309 13.90 16.28 -16.21
CA ILE A 309 13.82 16.91 -17.52
C ILE A 309 12.74 16.19 -18.32
N ILE A 310 11.75 16.94 -18.81
CA ILE A 310 10.75 16.44 -19.74
C ILE A 310 11.27 16.62 -21.16
N SER A 311 11.32 15.53 -21.92
CA SER A 311 11.61 15.58 -23.35
C SER A 311 10.30 15.81 -24.10
N GLY A 312 10.08 17.05 -24.55
CA GLY A 312 8.94 17.42 -25.37
C GLY A 312 8.86 16.65 -26.68
N LEU A 313 7.67 16.60 -27.28
CA LEU A 313 7.45 15.99 -28.61
C LEU A 313 8.17 16.73 -29.74
N ASP A 314 8.46 18.02 -29.53
CA ASP A 314 9.26 18.88 -30.39
C ASP A 314 10.78 18.67 -30.21
N GLY A 315 11.19 17.80 -29.29
CA GLY A 315 12.58 17.57 -28.95
C GLY A 315 13.16 18.57 -27.94
N VAL A 316 12.37 19.54 -27.46
CA VAL A 316 12.84 20.52 -26.48
C VAL A 316 12.91 19.89 -25.10
N LEU A 317 14.06 20.07 -24.43
CA LEU A 317 14.28 19.63 -23.06
C LEU A 317 13.76 20.70 -22.09
N SER A 318 12.74 20.36 -21.31
CA SER A 318 12.11 21.26 -20.35
C SER A 318 12.45 20.84 -18.91
N PRO A 319 13.20 21.66 -18.16
CA PRO A 319 13.58 21.32 -16.79
C PRO A 319 12.41 21.52 -15.81
N LEU A 320 12.31 20.65 -14.81
CA LEU A 320 11.38 20.76 -13.68
C LEU A 320 12.05 21.32 -12.41
N ALA A 321 13.36 21.52 -12.45
CA ALA A 321 14.15 22.05 -11.35
C ALA A 321 15.27 22.97 -11.85
N ALA A 322 15.80 23.80 -10.96
CA ALA A 322 16.94 24.64 -11.27
C ALA A 322 18.19 23.80 -11.57
N PRO A 323 19.04 24.19 -12.54
CA PRO A 323 20.27 23.47 -12.85
C PRO A 323 21.27 23.58 -11.69
N GLY A 324 21.84 22.44 -11.29
CA GLY A 324 22.97 22.34 -10.37
C GLY A 324 24.28 22.03 -11.09
N ASP A 325 25.10 21.18 -10.47
CA ASP A 325 26.34 20.69 -11.06
C ASP A 325 26.09 19.59 -12.11
N PRO A 326 26.57 19.72 -13.37
CA PRO A 326 26.38 18.72 -14.40
C PRO A 326 27.00 17.35 -14.08
N GLY A 327 28.14 17.33 -13.40
CA GLY A 327 28.79 16.07 -12.97
C GLY A 327 27.91 15.31 -11.99
N ARG A 328 27.31 16.00 -11.02
CA ARG A 328 26.34 15.45 -10.07
C ARG A 328 25.10 14.90 -10.76
N ALA A 329 24.58 15.59 -11.78
CA ALA A 329 23.41 15.14 -12.53
C ALA A 329 23.70 13.85 -13.33
N LEU A 330 24.86 13.76 -13.98
CA LEU A 330 25.33 12.54 -14.66
C LEU A 330 25.58 11.40 -13.67
N ARG A 331 26.16 11.70 -12.50
CA ARG A 331 26.39 10.71 -11.45
C ARG A 331 25.09 10.16 -10.89
N ALA A 332 24.08 11.00 -10.70
CA ALA A 332 22.75 10.55 -10.28
C ALA A 332 22.15 9.55 -11.28
N LEU A 333 22.23 9.84 -12.58
CA LEU A 333 21.81 8.90 -13.63
C LEU A 333 22.61 7.60 -13.60
N ALA A 334 23.93 7.67 -13.44
CA ALA A 334 24.80 6.50 -13.36
C ALA A 334 24.45 5.60 -12.17
N VAL A 335 24.22 6.19 -10.99
CA VAL A 335 23.79 5.44 -9.80
C VAL A 335 22.47 4.72 -10.04
N ARG A 336 21.49 5.38 -10.67
CA ARG A 336 20.18 4.78 -10.97
C ARG A 336 20.27 3.65 -11.98
N LEU A 337 21.04 3.82 -13.06
CA LEU A 337 21.27 2.75 -14.04
C LEU A 337 21.90 1.49 -13.42
N LEU A 338 22.78 1.65 -12.42
CA LEU A 338 23.41 0.54 -11.72
C LEU A 338 22.52 -0.06 -10.62
N ARG A 339 21.80 0.75 -9.85
CA ARG A 339 20.92 0.30 -8.76
C ARG A 339 19.71 -0.46 -9.27
N GLY A 340 19.02 0.05 -10.30
CA GLY A 340 17.79 -0.54 -10.80
C GLY A 340 17.97 -1.83 -11.60
N SER A 341 19.20 -2.39 -11.64
CA SER A 341 19.56 -3.50 -12.52
C SER A 341 19.12 -3.30 -13.97
N LEU A 342 19.02 -2.04 -14.39
CA LEU A 342 18.50 -1.67 -15.69
C LEU A 342 19.47 -2.13 -16.77
N PRO A 343 19.00 -2.70 -17.90
CA PRO A 343 19.89 -3.17 -18.94
C PRO A 343 20.73 -2.01 -19.49
N HIS A 344 22.06 -2.11 -19.37
CA HIS A 344 22.99 -1.11 -19.87
C HIS A 344 24.10 -1.74 -20.73
N PRO A 345 24.58 -1.04 -21.79
CA PRO A 345 25.49 -1.62 -22.78
C PRO A 345 26.96 -1.74 -22.34
N TRP A 346 27.32 -1.33 -21.12
CA TRP A 346 28.72 -1.27 -20.65
C TRP A 346 29.09 -2.40 -19.67
N PRO A 347 29.64 -3.53 -20.12
CA PRO A 347 29.96 -4.67 -19.26
C PRO A 347 31.20 -4.49 -18.37
N ALA A 348 32.05 -3.49 -18.64
CA ALA A 348 33.32 -3.27 -17.94
C ALA A 348 33.26 -2.18 -16.85
N VAL A 349 32.07 -1.59 -16.62
CA VAL A 349 31.87 -0.56 -15.60
C VAL A 349 31.84 -1.23 -14.23
N THR A 350 32.70 -0.79 -13.31
CA THR A 350 32.81 -1.38 -11.97
C THR A 350 32.05 -0.61 -10.89
N GLY A 351 31.58 0.60 -11.20
CA GLY A 351 30.83 1.43 -10.28
C GLY A 351 30.31 2.73 -10.90
N ALA A 352 29.61 3.52 -10.08
CA ALA A 352 28.94 4.74 -10.53
C ALA A 352 29.90 5.80 -11.10
N ASP A 353 31.10 5.94 -10.54
CA ASP A 353 32.06 6.95 -10.99
C ASP A 353 32.66 6.59 -12.36
N ASP A 354 32.89 5.31 -12.65
CA ASP A 354 33.32 4.83 -13.97
C ASP A 354 32.24 5.08 -15.04
N LEU A 355 31.00 4.77 -14.70
CA LEU A 355 29.86 5.03 -15.59
C LEU A 355 29.68 6.52 -15.82
N THR A 356 29.81 7.34 -14.78
CA THR A 356 29.72 8.80 -14.88
C THR A 356 30.75 9.36 -15.87
N ARG A 357 32.01 8.93 -15.76
CA ARG A 357 33.07 9.32 -16.71
C ARG A 357 32.76 8.86 -18.13
N THR A 358 32.23 7.64 -18.29
CA THR A 358 31.82 7.10 -19.59
C THR A 358 30.70 7.95 -20.22
N LEU A 359 29.67 8.29 -19.44
CA LEU A 359 28.56 9.13 -19.88
C LEU A 359 29.01 10.56 -20.21
N ALA A 360 29.91 11.14 -19.40
CA ALA A 360 30.51 12.45 -19.66
C ALA A 360 31.30 12.46 -20.99
N GLY A 361 32.14 11.46 -21.22
CA GLY A 361 32.87 11.31 -22.47
C GLY A 361 31.95 11.14 -23.69
N MET A 362 30.85 10.40 -23.54
CA MET A 362 29.82 10.27 -24.59
C MET A 362 29.08 11.59 -24.87
N ALA A 363 28.92 12.43 -23.86
CA ALA A 363 28.39 13.78 -23.98
C ALA A 363 29.40 14.80 -24.55
N GLY A 364 30.66 14.39 -24.80
CA GLY A 364 31.72 15.27 -25.25
C GLY A 364 32.30 16.19 -24.15
N ARG A 365 32.16 15.81 -22.87
CA ARG A 365 32.68 16.55 -21.73
C ARG A 365 33.78 15.79 -21.02
N ASP A 366 34.71 16.54 -20.45
CA ASP A 366 35.64 16.03 -19.45
C ASP A 366 35.14 16.52 -18.08
N ILE A 367 34.84 15.58 -17.18
CA ILE A 367 34.30 15.88 -15.85
C ILE A 367 35.16 15.14 -14.84
N ASP A 368 35.67 15.88 -13.85
CA ASP A 368 36.28 15.28 -12.68
C ASP A 368 35.17 14.77 -11.73
N PRO A 369 35.01 13.44 -11.55
CA PRO A 369 33.97 12.88 -10.69
C PRO A 369 34.15 13.30 -9.21
N ALA A 370 35.36 13.71 -8.80
CA ALA A 370 35.62 14.17 -7.43
C ALA A 370 34.99 15.53 -7.11
N SER A 371 34.61 16.32 -8.13
CA SER A 371 34.04 17.66 -7.95
C SER A 371 32.59 17.66 -7.45
N GLY A 372 31.94 16.48 -7.35
CA GLY A 372 30.56 16.30 -6.89
C GLY A 372 30.40 15.63 -5.52
N ALA A 373 31.47 15.45 -4.76
CA ALA A 373 31.40 14.86 -3.42
C ALA A 373 30.63 15.79 -2.46
N VAL A 374 29.53 15.29 -1.90
CA VAL A 374 28.86 15.91 -0.74
C VAL A 374 29.89 15.93 0.41
N PRO A 375 30.11 17.06 1.11
CA PRO A 375 30.93 17.02 2.32
C PRO A 375 30.30 16.02 3.28
N ALA A 376 31.04 14.97 3.62
CA ALA A 376 30.61 14.00 4.62
C ALA A 376 30.17 14.76 5.88
N GLY A 377 28.91 14.59 6.24
CA GLY A 377 28.30 15.23 7.41
C GLY A 377 29.14 14.98 8.66
N GLY A 378 29.25 16.00 9.50
CA GLY A 378 29.90 15.93 10.80
C GLY A 378 29.39 14.75 11.61
N GLU A 379 30.34 13.97 12.11
CA GLU A 379 30.13 12.87 13.03
C GLU A 379 29.45 13.38 14.31
N ILE A 380 28.15 13.15 14.44
CA ILE A 380 27.51 13.07 15.75
C ILE A 380 27.68 11.62 16.19
N GLY A 381 28.74 11.35 16.94
CA GLY A 381 28.96 10.04 17.56
C GLY A 381 27.97 9.80 18.70
N PRO A 382 27.30 8.65 18.78
CA PRO A 382 26.68 8.23 20.02
C PRO A 382 27.77 7.61 20.91
N ALA A 383 28.04 8.29 22.02
CA ALA A 383 28.74 7.70 23.15
C ALA A 383 27.84 6.63 23.77
N TYR A 384 28.17 5.35 23.60
CA TYR A 384 27.74 4.30 24.51
C TYR A 384 28.92 3.38 24.84
N GLY A 385 29.11 3.21 26.14
CA GLY A 385 30.28 2.60 26.76
C GLY A 385 30.32 1.09 26.69
N ALA A 386 31.51 0.61 27.03
CA ALA A 386 31.97 -0.77 27.06
C ALA A 386 31.15 -1.73 27.93
N GLY A 387 31.15 -3.00 27.51
CA GLY A 387 30.68 -4.15 28.29
C GLY A 387 30.95 -5.50 27.62
N SER A 388 32.22 -5.95 27.68
CA SER A 388 32.73 -7.34 27.86
C SER A 388 31.73 -8.51 27.62
N ALA A 389 31.88 -9.46 26.69
CA ALA A 389 32.92 -10.49 26.42
C ALA A 389 32.37 -11.91 26.63
N LEU A 390 32.74 -12.79 25.69
CA LEU A 390 32.91 -14.26 25.78
C LEU A 390 31.66 -15.17 25.80
N GLY A 391 31.65 -16.11 24.84
CA GLY A 391 30.81 -17.30 24.89
C GLY A 391 30.71 -18.06 23.57
N ASP A 392 31.83 -18.58 23.07
CA ASP A 392 31.85 -19.69 22.11
C ASP A 392 30.97 -20.84 22.61
N THR A 393 30.13 -21.43 21.75
CA THR A 393 30.00 -22.89 21.64
C THR A 393 29.27 -23.29 20.36
N SER A 394 30.03 -24.02 19.54
CA SER A 394 29.57 -24.87 18.44
C SER A 394 28.71 -26.02 18.97
N LEU A 395 27.56 -26.24 18.34
CA LEU A 395 26.90 -27.55 18.31
C LEU A 395 26.39 -27.84 16.89
N ALA A 396 27.08 -28.78 16.25
CA ALA A 396 26.63 -29.45 15.05
C ALA A 396 25.42 -30.35 15.36
N SER A 397 24.42 -30.35 14.49
CA SER A 397 23.54 -31.50 14.29
C SER A 397 22.99 -31.48 12.88
N GLY A 398 23.36 -32.50 12.11
CA GLY A 398 22.88 -32.73 10.76
C GLY A 398 21.46 -33.29 10.77
N ALA A 399 20.62 -32.75 9.89
CA ALA A 399 19.43 -33.40 9.39
C ALA A 399 19.46 -33.25 7.86
N GLY A 400 19.71 -34.37 7.18
CA GLY A 400 19.77 -34.43 5.73
C GLY A 400 18.39 -34.20 5.12
N SER A 401 18.25 -33.09 4.40
CA SER A 401 17.20 -32.91 3.40
C SER A 401 17.84 -32.95 2.02
N ARG A 402 17.49 -33.98 1.25
CA ARG A 402 17.69 -34.04 -0.20
C ARG A 402 16.79 -32.98 -0.85
N SER A 403 17.23 -31.73 -0.86
CA SER A 403 16.70 -30.72 -1.76
C SER A 403 17.54 -30.81 -3.03
N GLY A 404 16.90 -31.02 -4.18
CA GLY A 404 17.60 -30.94 -5.46
C GLY A 404 18.10 -29.51 -5.62
N ASP A 405 19.41 -29.33 -5.54
CA ASP A 405 20.09 -28.09 -5.92
C ASP A 405 19.79 -27.82 -7.40
N LEU A 406 18.76 -27.01 -7.65
CA LEU A 406 18.67 -26.25 -8.89
C LEU A 406 19.66 -25.10 -8.74
N ASP A 407 20.80 -25.20 -9.42
CA ASP A 407 21.79 -24.13 -9.49
C ASP A 407 21.15 -22.90 -10.15
N VAL A 408 20.73 -21.95 -9.32
CA VAL A 408 20.12 -20.67 -9.72
C VAL A 408 21.07 -19.86 -10.62
N SER A 409 22.36 -20.19 -10.60
CA SER A 409 23.40 -19.55 -11.44
C SER A 409 23.37 -20.04 -12.89
N GLU A 410 22.93 -21.27 -13.17
CA GLU A 410 22.75 -21.78 -14.53
C GLU A 410 21.48 -21.21 -15.18
N LEU A 411 20.42 -21.00 -14.40
CA LEU A 411 19.16 -20.40 -14.89
C LEU A 411 19.35 -18.97 -15.44
N ARG A 412 20.35 -18.23 -14.96
CA ARG A 412 20.70 -16.89 -15.49
C ARG A 412 21.38 -16.91 -16.86
N ARG A 413 21.78 -18.08 -17.38
CA ARG A 413 22.51 -18.21 -18.65
C ARG A 413 21.68 -18.82 -19.78
N LEU A 414 20.47 -19.30 -19.49
CA LEU A 414 19.62 -19.91 -20.51
C LEU A 414 18.91 -18.83 -21.36
N PRO A 415 18.89 -18.97 -22.70
CA PRO A 415 18.12 -18.07 -23.55
C PRO A 415 16.63 -18.12 -23.17
N PHE A 416 15.93 -16.98 -23.26
CA PHE A 416 14.54 -16.79 -22.82
C PHE A 416 13.56 -17.89 -23.28
N ALA A 417 13.77 -18.45 -24.48
CA ALA A 417 12.94 -19.55 -25.01
C ALA A 417 13.02 -20.84 -24.17
N GLU A 418 14.18 -21.15 -23.58
CA GLU A 418 14.36 -22.32 -22.72
C GLU A 418 13.73 -22.10 -21.34
N LEU A 419 13.80 -20.88 -20.79
CA LEU A 419 13.09 -20.52 -19.56
C LEU A 419 11.57 -20.62 -19.71
N VAL A 420 11.02 -20.24 -20.87
CA VAL A 420 9.59 -20.41 -21.17
C VAL A 420 9.22 -21.89 -21.26
N ALA A 421 10.04 -22.70 -21.94
CA ALA A 421 9.82 -24.16 -22.03
C ALA A 421 9.87 -24.84 -20.66
N ASP A 422 10.79 -24.40 -19.79
CA ASP A 422 10.90 -24.89 -18.42
C ASP A 422 9.72 -24.46 -17.55
N ARG A 423 9.24 -23.21 -17.68
CA ARG A 423 8.02 -22.75 -17.00
C ARG A 423 6.81 -23.59 -17.41
N GLU A 424 6.67 -23.89 -18.70
CA GLU A 424 5.58 -24.71 -19.23
C GLU A 424 5.68 -26.17 -18.78
N ARG A 425 6.89 -26.73 -18.69
CA ARG A 425 7.13 -28.05 -18.10
C ARG A 425 6.71 -28.08 -16.63
N LEU A 426 7.20 -27.14 -15.82
CA LEU A 426 6.89 -27.07 -14.39
C LEU A 426 5.41 -26.84 -14.13
N THR A 427 4.74 -26.05 -14.98
CA THR A 427 3.29 -25.82 -14.88
C THR A 427 2.51 -27.12 -15.15
N ARG A 428 2.95 -27.95 -16.10
CA ARG A 428 2.36 -29.26 -16.35
C ARG A 428 2.59 -30.22 -15.20
N GLU A 429 3.81 -30.29 -14.68
CA GLU A 429 4.15 -31.15 -13.52
C GLU A 429 3.35 -30.74 -12.28
N LEU A 430 3.19 -29.43 -12.03
CA LEU A 430 2.37 -28.92 -10.94
C LEU A 430 0.89 -29.28 -11.11
N ALA A 431 0.36 -29.19 -12.33
CA ALA A 431 -1.01 -29.57 -12.64
C ALA A 431 -1.24 -31.08 -12.42
N GLU A 432 -0.28 -31.92 -12.83
CA GLU A 432 -0.33 -33.37 -12.63
C GLU A 432 -0.25 -33.73 -11.13
N ALA A 433 0.66 -33.11 -10.38
CA ALA A 433 0.78 -33.31 -8.93
C ALA A 433 -0.50 -32.90 -8.19
N ARG A 434 -1.13 -31.78 -8.59
CA ARG A 434 -2.42 -31.34 -8.02
C ARG A 434 -3.56 -32.30 -8.33
N ALA A 435 -3.62 -32.81 -9.56
CA ALA A 435 -4.62 -33.82 -9.93
C ALA A 435 -4.44 -35.11 -9.13
N GLN A 436 -3.20 -35.54 -8.91
CA GLN A 436 -2.89 -36.72 -8.11
C GLN A 436 -3.24 -36.51 -6.62
N ALA A 437 -2.96 -35.34 -6.06
CA ALA A 437 -3.37 -35.00 -4.69
C ALA A 437 -4.89 -35.02 -4.51
N ALA A 438 -5.63 -34.38 -5.43
CA ALA A 438 -7.09 -34.37 -5.40
C ALA A 438 -7.69 -35.79 -5.52
N PHE A 439 -7.08 -36.66 -6.32
CA PHE A 439 -7.47 -38.06 -6.42
C PHE A 439 -7.32 -38.80 -5.08
N PHE A 440 -6.19 -38.65 -4.41
CA PHE A 440 -5.95 -39.31 -3.11
C PHE A 440 -6.85 -38.77 -2.00
N GLU A 441 -7.14 -37.47 -1.97
CA GLU A 441 -8.10 -36.89 -1.02
C GLU A 441 -9.51 -37.46 -1.21
N ALA A 442 -9.96 -37.63 -2.46
CA ALA A 442 -11.24 -38.26 -2.76
C ALA A 442 -11.28 -39.73 -2.32
N GLU A 443 -10.19 -40.48 -2.56
CA GLU A 443 -10.09 -41.88 -2.12
C GLU A 443 -10.10 -42.01 -0.59
N LEU A 444 -9.35 -41.16 0.12
CA LEU A 444 -9.35 -41.13 1.59
C LEU A 444 -10.73 -40.84 2.14
N THR A 445 -11.43 -39.85 1.58
CA THR A 445 -12.79 -39.49 1.99
C THR A 445 -13.77 -40.66 1.79
N ALA A 446 -13.66 -41.39 0.68
CA ALA A 446 -14.47 -42.57 0.41
C ALA A 446 -14.17 -43.70 1.42
N ARG A 447 -12.89 -43.97 1.71
CA ARG A 447 -12.47 -44.98 2.69
C ARG A 447 -12.92 -44.64 4.11
N GLU A 448 -12.88 -43.37 4.50
CA GLU A 448 -13.41 -42.93 5.79
C GLU A 448 -14.92 -43.13 5.90
N ALA A 449 -15.66 -42.89 4.83
CA ALA A 449 -17.11 -43.13 4.80
C ALA A 449 -17.42 -44.63 4.95
N ASP A 450 -16.66 -45.50 4.28
CA ASP A 450 -16.76 -46.96 4.41
C ASP A 450 -16.44 -47.43 5.83
N LEU A 451 -15.36 -46.92 6.44
CA LEU A 451 -14.97 -47.23 7.81
C LEU A 451 -16.04 -46.79 8.81
N ARG A 452 -16.60 -45.59 8.66
CA ARG A 452 -17.75 -45.12 9.46
C ARG A 452 -18.96 -46.03 9.28
N GLY A 453 -19.21 -46.53 8.06
CA GLY A 453 -20.24 -47.52 7.77
C GLY A 453 -20.01 -48.85 8.51
N ALA A 454 -18.80 -49.39 8.45
CA ALA A 454 -18.42 -50.62 9.13
C ALA A 454 -18.49 -50.48 10.66
N GLN A 455 -18.04 -49.35 11.22
CA GLN A 455 -18.15 -49.06 12.66
C GLN A 455 -19.60 -49.06 13.13
N ARG A 456 -20.52 -48.41 12.40
CA ARG A 456 -21.96 -48.45 12.71
C ARG A 456 -22.54 -49.87 12.64
N MET A 457 -22.09 -50.68 11.68
CA MET A 457 -22.51 -52.09 11.58
C MET A 457 -22.02 -52.91 12.78
N VAL A 458 -20.77 -52.70 13.20
CA VAL A 458 -20.20 -53.35 14.40
C VAL A 458 -20.92 -52.91 15.66
N GLU A 459 -21.28 -51.63 15.81
CA GLU A 459 -22.09 -51.14 16.93
C GLU A 459 -23.47 -51.80 16.96
N LEU A 460 -24.14 -51.95 15.80
CA LEU A 460 -25.42 -52.65 15.68
C LEU A 460 -25.32 -54.13 16.04
N LEU A 461 -24.24 -54.81 15.63
CA LEU A 461 -24.04 -56.24 15.87
C LEU A 461 -23.49 -56.58 17.26
N SER A 462 -22.69 -55.67 17.86
CA SER A 462 -22.05 -55.90 19.16
C SER A 462 -22.98 -55.71 20.37
N GLY A 463 -24.23 -55.28 20.15
CA GLY A 463 -25.26 -55.28 21.18
C GLY A 463 -25.01 -54.34 22.36
N LYS A 464 -24.08 -53.38 22.24
CA LYS A 464 -23.74 -52.39 23.27
C LYS A 464 -24.46 -51.06 23.12
N GLY A 465 -25.66 -51.06 22.56
CA GLY A 465 -26.59 -49.94 22.67
C GLY A 465 -27.28 -49.94 24.04
N PRO A 466 -27.61 -48.76 24.62
CA PRO A 466 -28.35 -48.68 25.88
C PRO A 466 -29.65 -49.48 25.77
N ALA A 467 -29.98 -50.19 26.85
CA ALA A 467 -31.01 -51.21 26.98
C ALA A 467 -32.48 -50.78 26.72
N ARG A 468 -32.77 -50.11 25.60
CA ARG A 468 -34.12 -49.74 25.15
C ARG A 468 -34.53 -50.29 23.78
N ALA A 469 -33.63 -50.95 23.04
CA ALA A 469 -34.02 -51.68 21.82
C ALA A 469 -34.66 -53.06 22.11
N GLY A 470 -34.44 -53.63 23.30
CA GLY A 470 -35.00 -54.92 23.71
C GLY A 470 -36.52 -54.91 23.99
N GLN A 471 -37.14 -53.76 24.21
CA GLN A 471 -38.59 -53.66 24.47
C GLN A 471 -39.43 -53.54 23.18
N ALA A 472 -38.88 -52.99 22.09
CA ALA A 472 -39.62 -52.86 20.83
C ALA A 472 -39.72 -54.21 20.07
N PHE A 473 -38.69 -55.05 20.13
CA PHE A 473 -38.68 -56.34 19.43
C PHE A 473 -39.54 -57.41 20.14
N VAL A 474 -39.60 -57.39 21.49
CA VAL A 474 -40.49 -58.30 22.26
C VAL A 474 -41.96 -57.83 22.21
N GLY A 475 -42.22 -56.53 22.02
CA GLY A 475 -43.56 -55.97 21.81
C GLY A 475 -44.19 -56.36 20.46
N GLY A 476 -43.40 -56.31 19.37
CA GLY A 476 -43.86 -56.67 18.02
C GLY A 476 -44.25 -58.15 17.87
N VAL A 477 -43.52 -59.05 18.52
CA VAL A 477 -43.78 -60.50 18.45
C VAL A 477 -45.03 -60.92 19.25
N ARG A 478 -45.38 -60.21 20.33
CA ARG A 478 -46.64 -60.44 21.08
C ARG A 478 -47.88 -59.84 20.39
N ALA A 479 -47.72 -58.80 19.57
CA ALA A 479 -48.80 -58.25 18.75
C ALA A 479 -49.12 -59.15 17.53
N ALA A 480 -48.10 -59.71 16.86
CA ALA A 480 -48.29 -60.63 15.74
C ALA A 480 -49.00 -61.95 16.14
N ARG A 481 -48.73 -62.48 17.35
CA ARG A 481 -49.39 -63.71 17.85
C ARG A 481 -50.85 -63.48 18.27
N ARG A 482 -51.28 -62.23 18.49
CA ARG A 482 -52.67 -61.88 18.83
C ARG A 482 -53.54 -61.66 17.59
N VAL A 483 -52.93 -61.31 16.45
CA VAL A 483 -53.62 -61.18 15.15
C VAL A 483 -53.82 -62.56 14.49
N LEU A 484 -52.87 -63.49 14.64
CA LEU A 484 -52.98 -64.87 14.14
C LEU A 484 -53.96 -65.78 14.89
N ARG A 485 -54.55 -65.33 16.01
CA ARG A 485 -55.61 -66.06 16.74
C ARG A 485 -57.02 -65.47 16.53
N ARG A 486 -57.14 -64.43 15.69
CA ARG A 486 -58.43 -63.81 15.28
C ARG A 486 -58.76 -64.00 13.79
N ARG A 487 -57.95 -64.79 13.08
CA ARG A 487 -58.24 -65.29 11.72
C ARG A 487 -57.99 -66.79 11.67
N GLY A 488 -58.78 -67.53 12.45
CA GLY A 488 -59.29 -68.79 11.94
C GLY A 488 -60.19 -68.52 10.76
#